data_AF-D7BVK8-F1
#
_entry.id   AF-D7BVK8-F1
#
_cell.length_a   1.000
_cell.length_b   1.000
_cell.length_c   1.000
_cell.angle_alpha   90.00
_cell.angle_beta   90.00
_cell.angle_gamma   90.00
#
_symmetry.space_group_name_H-M   'P 1'
#
loop_
_entity.id
_entity.type
_entity.pdbx_description
1 polymer ?
#
loop_
_entity_poly.entity_id
_entity_poly.type
_entity_poly.pdbx_seq_one_letter_code
_entity_poly.pdbx_strand_id
1 'polypeptide(L)'
;MTHRTHTTHEFNRFADVRAALADPALVPELPATDGASAGGPAGASVAWLRATVARFSSGEPHRRRRALVEAELARLEPASLWRAVATGPRGEVRVRVVRALAEALGLPEPGAVAEAVTVVAGAYFGGTDAAADEAVARLVARLASASADEAALEAVANRIGLLVQACDATAALVESCAGAALAEAAGGDVPPARVLREDPPVRTMRRIAARATRVAGREIAEGDVVRLDLATAQRAHPVPLTFGAPPRVCPGRAHALALADGLLQRPLTAFARLHHQAATPLLLPNAWDYASAAALAARGFPAVGTTSLGVAAATGLPDGAAATVDATLALARSLGRGSFLFTVDAEGGFSDDVAEVAALAHELYDAGAAGINLEDGRADGTLAPVELHAAKIAAVKAAVPALFVNARTDTHWLGRQEDETAARLASYEQAGADGVFVPGLSDPDGIASLTAALLVPLNILYTPTGPTLAELAALGVRRVSLGSLLYRRALAAAVTAATAVRDGRPTDLTAPSYAEVQALAEP
;
A
#
# COMPACT_ATOMS: atom_id res chain seq x y z
N MET A 1 40.89 30.18 -11.63
CA MET A 1 39.64 29.48 -11.27
C MET A 1 38.99 29.02 -12.55
N THR A 2 39.16 27.74 -12.89
CA THR A 2 38.47 27.12 -14.02
C THR A 2 36.98 27.04 -13.68
N HIS A 3 36.12 27.75 -14.40
CA HIS A 3 34.69 27.51 -14.38
C HIS A 3 34.47 26.06 -14.84
N ARG A 4 34.28 25.12 -13.90
CA ARG A 4 33.79 23.79 -14.24
C ARG A 4 32.37 23.98 -14.77
N THR A 5 32.20 23.85 -16.08
CA THR A 5 30.87 23.69 -16.69
C THR A 5 30.29 22.37 -16.20
N HIS A 6 29.32 22.45 -15.28
CA HIS A 6 28.58 21.30 -14.81
C HIS A 6 27.74 20.74 -15.96
N THR A 7 27.85 19.43 -16.21
CA THR A 7 27.07 18.74 -17.24
C THR A 7 25.72 18.34 -16.64
N THR A 8 24.66 18.44 -17.44
CA THR A 8 23.35 17.87 -17.07
C THR A 8 23.16 16.53 -17.78
N HIS A 9 22.92 15.48 -17.00
CA HIS A 9 22.63 14.13 -17.49
C HIS A 9 21.15 13.83 -17.36
N GLU A 10 20.51 13.33 -18.42
CA GLU A 10 19.07 13.04 -18.42
C GLU A 10 18.80 11.54 -18.53
N PHE A 11 17.92 11.02 -17.66
CA PHE A 11 17.48 9.63 -17.65
C PHE A 11 15.96 9.55 -17.76
N ASN A 12 15.46 8.79 -18.73
CA ASN A 12 14.04 8.58 -19.00
C ASN A 12 13.64 7.09 -19.12
N ARG A 13 14.62 6.17 -19.13
CA ARG A 13 14.38 4.73 -19.05
C ARG A 13 14.16 4.31 -17.61
N PHE A 14 13.16 3.46 -17.36
CA PHE A 14 12.82 2.98 -16.01
C PHE A 14 14.01 2.44 -15.23
N ALA A 15 14.78 1.51 -15.84
CA ALA A 15 15.94 0.90 -15.19
C ALA A 15 17.02 1.94 -14.82
N ASP A 16 17.27 2.91 -15.69
CA ASP A 16 18.29 3.94 -15.49
C ASP A 16 17.86 4.94 -14.39
N VAL A 17 16.58 5.35 -14.41
CA VAL A 17 16.01 6.22 -13.36
C VAL A 17 16.05 5.51 -12.01
N ARG A 18 15.67 4.23 -11.95
CA ARG A 18 15.76 3.43 -10.72
C ARG A 18 17.20 3.34 -10.21
N ALA A 19 18.17 3.08 -11.11
CA ALA A 19 19.58 3.06 -10.76
C ALA A 19 20.05 4.41 -10.20
N ALA A 20 19.64 5.52 -10.82
CA ALA A 20 19.96 6.87 -10.35
C ALA A 20 19.37 7.17 -8.97
N LEU A 21 18.12 6.75 -8.72
CA LEU A 21 17.46 6.91 -7.41
C LEU A 21 18.16 6.09 -6.31
N ALA A 22 18.72 4.93 -6.65
CA ALA A 22 19.43 4.04 -5.74
C ALA A 22 20.89 4.46 -5.48
N ASP A 23 21.50 5.29 -6.34
CA ASP A 23 22.89 5.72 -6.21
C ASP A 23 23.10 6.72 -5.04
N PRO A 24 23.83 6.37 -3.98
CA PRO A 24 24.04 7.23 -2.82
C PRO A 24 24.90 8.48 -3.09
N ALA A 25 25.54 8.59 -4.26
CA ALA A 25 26.25 9.80 -4.68
C ALA A 25 25.30 10.86 -5.28
N LEU A 26 24.10 10.47 -5.73
CA LEU A 26 23.12 11.38 -6.31
C LEU A 26 22.17 11.90 -5.24
N VAL A 27 22.43 13.11 -4.75
CA VAL A 27 21.67 13.74 -3.67
C VAL A 27 20.67 14.77 -4.20
N PRO A 28 19.54 15.00 -3.52
CA PRO A 28 18.71 16.18 -3.74
C PRO A 28 19.53 17.46 -3.81
N GLU A 29 19.30 18.27 -4.85
CA GLU A 29 19.90 19.60 -4.95
C GLU A 29 19.36 20.51 -3.85
N LEU A 30 20.25 21.17 -3.12
CA LEU A 30 19.87 22.26 -2.23
C LEU A 30 19.58 23.50 -3.10
N PRO A 31 18.36 24.08 -3.04
CA PRO A 31 18.07 25.30 -3.79
C PRO A 31 19.07 26.41 -3.44
N ALA A 32 19.49 27.19 -4.44
CA ALA A 32 20.45 28.27 -4.24
C ALA A 32 19.94 29.26 -3.17
N THR A 33 20.82 29.61 -2.23
CA THR A 33 20.57 30.71 -1.30
C THR A 33 21.15 31.97 -1.91
N ASP A 34 20.31 32.97 -2.19
CA ASP A 34 20.75 34.27 -2.69
C ASP A 34 21.42 35.07 -1.56
N GLY A 35 22.57 34.60 -1.05
CA GLY A 35 23.54 35.37 -0.25
C GLY A 35 23.06 36.23 0.93
N ALA A 36 21.81 36.12 1.40
CA ALA A 36 21.20 37.11 2.29
C ALA A 36 20.73 36.52 3.63
N SER A 37 21.41 37.02 4.67
CA SER A 37 21.11 37.16 6.11
C SER A 37 20.08 36.27 6.80
N ALA A 38 20.56 35.62 7.86
CA ALA A 38 19.82 35.33 9.08
C ALA A 38 19.07 36.58 9.59
N GLY A 39 17.76 36.64 9.36
CA GLY A 39 16.93 37.79 9.71
C GLY A 39 15.49 37.40 10.01
N GLY A 40 15.29 36.72 11.14
CA GLY A 40 13.99 36.42 11.74
C GLY A 40 14.19 36.08 13.22
N PRO A 41 13.19 36.21 14.10
CA PRO A 41 13.35 35.84 15.50
C PRO A 41 13.80 34.37 15.57
N ALA A 42 14.92 34.12 16.25
CA ALA A 42 15.62 32.83 16.34
C ALA A 42 16.37 32.30 15.08
N GLY A 43 16.50 33.07 14.00
CA GLY A 43 17.25 32.61 12.80
C GLY A 43 16.54 31.55 11.95
N ALA A 44 15.27 31.26 12.27
CA ALA A 44 14.42 30.32 11.53
C ALA A 44 13.90 30.97 10.23
N SER A 45 14.29 30.40 9.09
CA SER A 45 13.96 30.82 7.73
C SER A 45 13.74 29.60 6.84
N VAL A 46 13.27 29.78 5.60
CA VAL A 46 13.19 28.70 4.62
C VAL A 46 14.57 28.10 4.36
N ALA A 47 15.63 28.92 4.33
CA ALA A 47 17.01 28.44 4.18
C ALA A 47 17.45 27.56 5.36
N TRP A 48 17.16 27.98 6.60
CA TRP A 48 17.41 27.18 7.80
C TRP A 48 16.64 25.86 7.76
N LEU A 49 15.37 25.90 7.38
CA LEU A 49 14.52 24.71 7.28
C LEU A 49 15.13 23.72 6.28
N ARG A 50 15.48 24.17 5.08
CA ARG A 50 16.13 23.34 4.05
C ARG A 50 17.43 22.71 4.56
N ALA A 51 18.25 23.46 5.31
CA ALA A 51 19.51 22.97 5.88
C ALA A 51 19.31 21.93 7.01
N THR A 52 18.13 21.89 7.64
CA THR A 52 17.85 21.09 8.85
C THR A 52 17.00 19.85 8.58
N VAL A 53 16.29 19.79 7.45
CA VAL A 53 15.41 18.66 7.12
C VAL A 53 16.16 17.48 6.46
N ALA A 54 15.59 16.29 6.62
CA ALA A 54 16.09 15.06 5.98
C ALA A 54 16.19 15.18 4.45
N ARG A 55 15.26 15.91 3.81
CA ARG A 55 15.14 16.00 2.34
C ARG A 55 16.40 16.48 1.65
N PHE A 56 17.16 17.40 2.25
CA PHE A 56 18.38 17.96 1.65
C PHE A 56 19.65 17.53 2.39
N SER A 57 19.53 16.50 3.23
CA SER A 57 20.64 15.93 3.99
C SER A 57 21.18 14.68 3.30
N SER A 58 22.43 14.32 3.58
CA SER A 58 23.05 13.07 3.17
C SER A 58 23.76 12.40 4.36
N GLY A 59 24.15 11.12 4.21
CA GLY A 59 24.90 10.39 5.23
C GLY A 59 24.17 10.25 6.59
N GLU A 60 24.92 10.40 7.67
CA GLU A 60 24.39 10.25 9.04
C GLU A 60 23.32 11.29 9.41
N PRO A 61 23.48 12.60 9.10
CA PRO A 61 22.40 13.57 9.29
C PRO A 61 21.09 13.16 8.60
N HIS A 62 21.16 12.62 7.37
CA HIS A 62 19.95 12.14 6.69
C HIS A 62 19.29 10.99 7.45
N ARG A 63 20.06 9.98 7.89
CA ARG A 63 19.53 8.84 8.65
C ARG A 63 18.82 9.30 9.92
N ARG A 64 19.48 10.13 10.73
CA ARG A 64 18.91 10.67 11.97
C ARG A 64 17.64 11.47 11.72
N ARG A 65 17.67 12.42 10.77
CA ARG A 65 16.53 13.29 10.44
C ARG A 65 15.37 12.52 9.82
N ARG A 66 15.65 11.51 9.00
CA ARG A 66 14.65 10.61 8.44
C ARG A 66 13.99 9.78 9.52
N ALA A 67 14.74 9.27 10.49
CA ALA A 67 14.18 8.52 11.62
C ALA A 67 13.18 9.36 12.44
N LEU A 68 13.41 10.67 12.58
CA LEU A 68 12.44 11.58 13.20
C LEU A 68 11.12 11.63 12.41
N VAL A 69 11.20 11.75 11.08
CA VAL A 69 10.01 11.76 10.19
C VAL A 69 9.28 10.42 10.24
N GLU A 70 10.00 9.30 10.19
CA GLU A 70 9.42 7.96 10.27
C GLU A 70 8.74 7.71 11.63
N ALA A 71 9.30 8.23 12.73
CA ALA A 71 8.69 8.16 14.05
C ALA A 71 7.42 9.02 14.19
N GLU A 72 7.31 10.14 13.48
CA GLU A 72 6.04 10.89 13.36
C GLU A 72 5.01 10.06 12.57
N LEU A 73 5.38 9.56 11.40
CA LEU A 73 4.47 8.82 10.51
C LEU A 73 4.00 7.49 11.11
N ALA A 74 4.85 6.79 11.86
CA ALA A 74 4.51 5.54 12.53
C ALA A 74 3.40 5.70 13.60
N ARG A 75 3.18 6.93 14.09
CA ARG A 75 2.06 7.25 15.01
C ARG A 75 0.76 7.55 14.28
N LEU A 76 0.79 7.72 12.95
CA LEU A 76 -0.35 8.10 12.15
C LEU A 76 -0.92 6.89 11.42
N GLU A 77 -2.14 6.49 11.79
CA GLU A 77 -2.89 5.49 11.05
C GLU A 77 -3.44 6.09 9.74
N PRO A 78 -3.08 5.58 8.55
CA PRO A 78 -3.57 6.13 7.27
C PRO A 78 -5.10 6.17 7.19
N ALA A 79 -5.79 5.15 7.70
CA ALA A 79 -7.26 5.12 7.73
C ALA A 79 -7.88 6.26 8.58
N SER A 80 -7.17 6.76 9.60
CA SER A 80 -7.62 7.91 10.37
C SER A 80 -7.47 9.21 9.59
N LEU A 81 -6.39 9.35 8.81
CA LEU A 81 -6.22 10.49 7.90
C LEU A 81 -7.30 10.54 6.83
N TRP A 82 -7.61 9.39 6.21
CA TRP A 82 -8.72 9.25 5.26
C TRP A 82 -10.02 9.82 5.85
N ARG A 83 -10.39 9.39 7.07
CA ARG A 83 -11.63 9.84 7.74
C ARG A 83 -11.62 11.34 8.04
N ALA A 84 -10.48 11.84 8.52
CA ALA A 84 -10.31 13.24 8.89
C ALA A 84 -10.55 14.17 7.69
N VAL A 85 -9.96 13.87 6.53
CA VAL A 85 -10.18 14.68 5.33
C VAL A 85 -11.55 14.44 4.69
N ALA A 86 -12.09 13.22 4.80
CA ALA A 86 -13.38 12.88 4.20
C ALA A 86 -14.56 13.58 4.89
N THR A 87 -14.48 13.78 6.20
CA THR A 87 -15.53 14.41 7.02
C THR A 87 -15.20 15.84 7.45
N GLY A 88 -13.95 16.26 7.26
CA GLY A 88 -13.46 17.57 7.64
C GLY A 88 -14.00 18.73 6.80
N PRO A 89 -13.68 19.97 7.20
CA PRO A 89 -14.16 21.16 6.51
C PRO A 89 -13.68 21.22 5.06
N ARG A 90 -14.54 21.76 4.20
CA ARG A 90 -14.21 22.05 2.80
C ARG A 90 -13.28 23.26 2.71
N GLY A 91 -12.54 23.35 1.62
CA GLY A 91 -11.54 24.40 1.39
C GLY A 91 -10.50 23.95 0.37
N GLU A 92 -9.45 24.75 0.23
CA GLU A 92 -8.31 24.43 -0.64
C GLU A 92 -7.68 23.08 -0.24
N VAL A 93 -7.37 22.24 -1.23
CA VAL A 93 -6.83 20.89 -1.04
C VAL A 93 -5.55 20.91 -0.19
N ARG A 94 -4.63 21.84 -0.49
CA ARG A 94 -3.37 22.02 0.27
C ARG A 94 -3.61 22.27 1.75
N VAL A 95 -4.52 23.18 2.09
CA VAL A 95 -4.87 23.50 3.48
C VAL A 95 -5.49 22.27 4.17
N ARG A 96 -6.39 21.54 3.49
CA ARG A 96 -7.03 20.33 4.05
C ARG A 96 -6.02 19.22 4.33
N VAL A 97 -5.07 18.97 3.41
CA VAL A 97 -3.98 18.00 3.58
C VAL A 97 -3.16 18.32 4.83
N VAL A 98 -2.67 19.56 4.92
CA VAL A 98 -1.79 19.94 6.03
C VAL A 98 -2.55 19.97 7.34
N ARG A 99 -3.78 20.47 7.35
CA ARG A 99 -4.63 20.52 8.55
C ARG A 99 -4.86 19.12 9.11
N ALA A 100 -5.22 18.15 8.28
CA ALA A 100 -5.46 16.78 8.73
C ALA A 100 -4.20 16.13 9.33
N LEU A 101 -3.04 16.37 8.72
CA LEU A 101 -1.76 15.92 9.29
C LEU A 101 -1.45 16.62 10.60
N ALA A 102 -1.64 17.94 10.68
CA ALA A 102 -1.41 18.72 11.90
C ALA A 102 -2.34 18.29 13.05
N GLU A 103 -3.62 18.02 12.77
CA GLU A 103 -4.59 17.47 13.73
C GLU A 103 -4.14 16.08 14.21
N ALA A 104 -3.79 15.19 13.29
CA ALA A 104 -3.40 13.82 13.63
C ALA A 104 -2.05 13.75 14.38
N LEU A 105 -1.15 14.70 14.13
CA LEU A 105 0.11 14.86 14.87
C LEU A 105 -0.06 15.60 16.21
N GLY A 106 -1.27 16.05 16.55
CA GLY A 106 -1.56 16.74 17.80
C GLY A 106 -0.92 18.13 17.89
N LEU A 107 -0.80 18.85 16.77
CA LEU A 107 -0.20 20.19 16.74
C LEU A 107 -1.19 21.25 17.22
N PRO A 108 -0.71 22.31 17.91
CA PRO A 108 -1.55 23.42 18.33
C PRO A 108 -2.07 24.18 17.12
N GLU A 109 -3.32 24.65 17.18
CA GLU A 109 -3.98 25.43 16.13
C GLU A 109 -3.79 24.87 14.70
N PRO A 110 -4.27 23.65 14.39
CA PRO A 110 -3.99 22.99 13.10
C PRO A 110 -4.34 23.80 11.85
N GLY A 111 -5.37 24.66 11.93
CA GLY A 111 -5.73 25.58 10.85
C GLY A 111 -4.66 26.63 10.58
N ALA A 112 -4.14 27.29 11.63
CA ALA A 112 -3.07 28.28 11.50
C ALA A 112 -1.75 27.64 11.06
N VAL A 113 -1.46 26.41 11.52
CA VAL A 113 -0.33 25.62 11.02
C VAL A 113 -0.48 25.35 9.53
N ALA A 114 -1.67 24.93 9.08
CA ALA A 114 -1.93 24.65 7.68
C ALA A 114 -1.71 25.87 6.79
N GLU A 115 -2.27 27.03 7.16
CA GLU A 115 -2.07 28.29 6.43
C GLU A 115 -0.58 28.65 6.33
N ALA A 116 0.16 28.64 7.44
CA ALA A 116 1.58 28.96 7.43
C ALA A 116 2.41 27.98 6.58
N VAL A 117 2.13 26.67 6.66
CA VAL A 117 2.80 25.65 5.84
C VAL A 117 2.52 25.85 4.36
N THR A 118 1.30 26.21 3.96
CA THR A 118 1.00 26.45 2.53
C THR A 118 1.81 27.62 1.96
N VAL A 119 2.06 28.67 2.76
CA VAL A 119 2.95 29.78 2.37
C VAL A 119 4.40 29.28 2.21
N VAL A 120 4.89 28.48 3.17
CA VAL A 120 6.25 27.90 3.09
C VAL A 120 6.40 26.98 1.88
N ALA A 121 5.40 26.14 1.60
CA ALA A 121 5.40 25.21 0.47
C ALA A 121 5.55 25.92 -0.87
N GLY A 122 4.81 27.03 -1.08
CA GLY A 122 4.88 27.83 -2.30
C GLY A 122 6.27 28.39 -2.60
N ALA A 123 7.07 28.70 -1.58
CA ALA A 123 8.45 29.17 -1.73
C ALA A 123 9.50 28.07 -1.52
N TYR A 124 9.12 26.81 -1.24
CA TYR A 124 10.02 25.80 -0.68
C TYR A 124 11.16 25.36 -1.62
N PHE A 125 11.01 25.53 -2.93
CA PHE A 125 12.08 25.29 -3.92
C PHE A 125 12.60 26.57 -4.58
N GLY A 126 12.07 27.75 -4.24
CA GLY A 126 12.43 29.05 -4.80
C GLY A 126 13.59 29.75 -4.06
N GLY A 127 13.84 31.01 -4.42
CA GLY A 127 14.79 31.90 -3.75
C GLY A 127 14.32 32.37 -2.37
N THR A 128 14.87 33.49 -1.88
CA THR A 128 14.45 34.10 -0.63
C THR A 128 13.02 34.67 -0.75
N ASP A 129 12.19 34.42 0.25
CA ASP A 129 10.81 34.92 0.32
C ASP A 129 10.50 35.33 1.78
N ALA A 130 10.30 36.63 1.99
CA ALA A 130 10.12 37.19 3.32
C ALA A 130 8.85 36.68 4.03
N ALA A 131 7.77 36.43 3.28
CA ALA A 131 6.52 35.93 3.84
C ALA A 131 6.66 34.46 4.25
N ALA A 132 7.40 33.67 3.47
CA ALA A 132 7.73 32.29 3.80
C ALA A 132 8.70 32.21 4.99
N ASP A 133 9.70 33.08 5.07
CA ASP A 133 10.61 33.15 6.21
C ASP A 133 9.86 33.50 7.50
N GLU A 134 8.96 34.48 7.44
CA GLU A 134 8.09 34.83 8.58
C GLU A 134 7.17 33.66 8.95
N ALA A 135 6.64 32.93 7.97
CA ALA A 135 5.83 31.73 8.21
C ALA A 135 6.64 30.62 8.89
N VAL A 136 7.90 30.38 8.49
CA VAL A 136 8.78 29.43 9.19
C VAL A 136 9.03 29.88 10.62
N ALA A 137 9.37 31.15 10.85
CA ALA A 137 9.59 31.68 12.20
C ALA A 137 8.34 31.51 13.09
N ARG A 138 7.14 31.78 12.55
CA ARG A 138 5.85 31.56 13.22
C ARG A 138 5.57 30.08 13.51
N LEU A 139 5.96 29.16 12.63
CA LEU A 139 5.82 27.72 12.86
C LEU A 139 6.77 27.24 13.96
N VAL A 140 8.04 27.67 13.93
CA VAL A 140 9.02 27.32 14.97
C VAL A 140 8.58 27.85 16.33
N ALA A 141 8.16 29.13 16.41
CA ALA A 141 7.67 29.72 17.66
C ALA A 141 6.43 29.00 18.24
N ARG A 142 5.60 28.38 17.39
CA ARG A 142 4.44 27.60 17.81
C ARG A 142 4.78 26.19 18.27
N LEU A 143 5.78 25.56 17.63
CA LEU A 143 6.07 24.14 17.81
C LEU A 143 7.24 23.87 18.77
N ALA A 144 8.12 24.84 18.97
CA ALA A 144 9.27 24.74 19.86
C ALA A 144 8.98 25.42 21.21
N SER A 145 9.54 24.85 22.28
CA SER A 145 9.64 25.56 23.57
C SER A 145 10.60 26.75 23.43
N ALA A 146 10.38 27.82 24.21
CA ALA A 146 11.32 28.95 24.28
C ALA A 146 12.74 28.54 24.75
N SER A 147 12.86 27.39 25.42
CA SER A 147 14.13 26.81 25.88
C SER A 147 14.59 25.60 25.05
N ALA A 148 14.08 25.44 23.83
CA ALA A 148 14.42 24.30 22.97
C ALA A 148 15.92 24.28 22.62
N ASP A 149 16.54 23.11 22.79
CA ASP A 149 17.90 22.88 22.33
C ASP A 149 17.96 22.58 20.82
N GLU A 150 19.17 22.39 20.29
CA GLU A 150 19.38 22.14 18.86
C GLU A 150 18.68 20.86 18.38
N ALA A 151 18.64 19.81 19.21
CA ALA A 151 17.98 18.55 18.88
C ALA A 151 16.45 18.71 18.79
N ALA A 152 15.86 19.45 19.73
CA ALA A 152 14.43 19.80 19.71
C ALA A 152 14.08 20.67 18.49
N LEU A 153 14.93 21.64 18.14
CA LEU A 153 14.75 22.45 16.93
C LEU A 153 14.89 21.61 15.64
N GLU A 154 15.80 20.62 15.61
CA GLU A 154 15.93 19.68 14.49
C GLU A 154 14.67 18.81 14.35
N ALA A 155 14.08 18.35 15.45
CA ALA A 155 12.81 17.62 15.44
C ALA A 155 11.66 18.50 14.92
N VAL A 156 11.56 19.75 15.38
CA VAL A 156 10.57 20.72 14.89
C VAL A 156 10.74 20.99 13.40
N ALA A 157 11.97 21.21 12.93
CA ALA A 157 12.27 21.41 11.52
C ALA A 157 11.82 20.22 10.66
N ASN A 158 12.09 18.99 11.10
CA ASN A 158 11.69 17.79 10.36
C ASN A 158 10.18 17.56 10.39
N ARG A 159 9.48 17.98 11.45
CA ARG A 159 8.01 17.97 11.49
C ARG A 159 7.41 19.00 10.55
N ILE A 160 7.94 20.23 10.51
CA ILE A 160 7.55 21.24 9.51
C ILE A 160 7.84 20.72 8.09
N GLY A 161 9.04 20.17 7.88
CA GLY A 161 9.46 19.60 6.61
C GLY A 161 8.59 18.43 6.14
N LEU A 162 8.03 17.64 7.05
CA LEU A 162 7.04 16.61 6.74
C LEU A 162 5.75 17.25 6.18
N LEU A 163 5.20 18.25 6.88
CA LEU A 163 3.97 18.94 6.46
C LEU A 163 4.16 19.65 5.10
N VAL A 164 5.27 20.36 4.92
CA VAL A 164 5.60 21.07 3.67
C VAL A 164 5.72 20.10 2.51
N GLN A 165 6.39 18.96 2.70
CA GLN A 165 6.55 17.97 1.64
C GLN A 165 5.25 17.24 1.29
N ALA A 166 4.36 17.05 2.27
CA ALA A 166 3.04 16.47 2.03
C ALA A 166 2.10 17.43 1.28
N CYS A 167 2.22 18.74 1.51
CA CYS A 167 1.33 19.78 1.00
C CYS A 167 1.11 19.71 -0.52
N ASP A 168 2.10 20.10 -1.32
CA ASP A 168 1.93 20.21 -2.77
C ASP A 168 1.89 18.84 -3.47
N ALA A 169 2.70 17.88 -2.99
CA ALA A 169 2.75 16.56 -3.62
C ALA A 169 1.45 15.77 -3.47
N THR A 170 0.79 15.85 -2.31
CA THR A 170 -0.51 15.18 -2.09
C THR A 170 -1.63 15.94 -2.79
N ALA A 171 -1.58 17.28 -2.81
CA ALA A 171 -2.56 18.06 -3.56
C ALA A 171 -2.50 17.77 -5.07
N ALA A 172 -1.30 17.73 -5.65
CA ALA A 172 -1.11 17.36 -7.04
C ALA A 172 -1.59 15.92 -7.32
N LEU A 173 -1.40 14.98 -6.38
CA LEU A 173 -1.93 13.62 -6.51
C LEU A 173 -3.47 13.64 -6.58
N VAL A 174 -4.13 14.38 -5.68
CA VAL A 174 -5.59 14.54 -5.67
C VAL A 174 -6.08 15.12 -6.99
N GLU A 175 -5.41 16.15 -7.49
CA GLU A 175 -5.76 16.82 -8.76
C GLU A 175 -5.60 15.87 -9.96
N SER A 176 -4.48 15.14 -10.06
CA SER A 176 -4.26 14.14 -11.12
C SER A 176 -5.29 13.01 -11.05
N CYS A 177 -5.63 12.51 -9.86
CA CYS A 177 -6.66 11.48 -9.70
C CYS A 177 -8.06 12.00 -10.08
N ALA A 178 -8.43 13.22 -9.66
CA ALA A 178 -9.70 13.82 -10.03
C ALA A 178 -9.79 14.06 -11.54
N GLY A 179 -8.71 14.55 -12.16
CA GLY A 179 -8.61 14.74 -13.60
C GLY A 179 -8.76 13.44 -14.38
N ALA A 180 -8.11 12.36 -13.92
CA ALA A 180 -8.23 11.04 -14.53
C ALA A 180 -9.65 10.47 -14.45
N ALA A 181 -10.32 10.61 -13.29
CA ALA A 181 -11.70 10.17 -13.12
C ALA A 181 -12.68 10.93 -14.04
N LEU A 182 -12.47 12.25 -14.24
CA LEU A 182 -13.27 13.05 -15.17
C LEU A 182 -13.06 12.67 -16.64
N ALA A 183 -11.87 12.15 -16.98
CA ALA A 183 -11.53 11.73 -18.34
C ALA A 183 -12.08 10.33 -18.69
N GLU A 184 -12.44 9.52 -17.70
CA GLU A 184 -12.95 8.17 -17.95
C GLU A 184 -14.41 8.19 -18.42
N ALA A 185 -14.66 7.55 -19.57
CA ALA A 185 -15.95 7.57 -20.24
C ALA A 185 -17.08 6.94 -19.42
N ALA A 186 -16.75 6.03 -18.49
CA ALA A 186 -17.70 5.33 -17.64
C ALA A 186 -18.00 6.04 -16.30
N GLY A 187 -17.41 7.22 -16.04
CA GLY A 187 -17.61 7.94 -14.77
C GLY A 187 -17.09 7.19 -13.53
N GLY A 188 -16.12 6.30 -13.74
CA GLY A 188 -15.53 5.45 -12.71
C GLY A 188 -14.29 6.06 -12.05
N ASP A 189 -14.01 5.60 -10.84
CA ASP A 189 -12.81 5.97 -10.09
C ASP A 189 -11.57 5.26 -10.68
N VAL A 190 -10.50 6.01 -10.93
CA VAL A 190 -9.27 5.47 -11.53
C VAL A 190 -8.32 5.02 -10.42
N PRO A 191 -7.78 3.79 -10.44
CA PRO A 191 -6.83 3.34 -9.43
C PRO A 191 -5.62 4.28 -9.31
N PRO A 192 -5.16 4.65 -8.09
CA PRO A 192 -4.04 5.57 -7.93
C PRO A 192 -2.77 5.07 -8.63
N ALA A 193 -2.56 3.75 -8.66
CA ALA A 193 -1.46 3.11 -9.36
C ALA A 193 -1.42 3.47 -10.85
N ARG A 194 -2.59 3.50 -11.50
CA ARG A 194 -2.72 3.88 -12.91
C ARG A 194 -2.47 5.37 -13.11
N VAL A 195 -2.98 6.21 -12.23
CA VAL A 195 -2.72 7.67 -12.24
C VAL A 195 -1.22 7.94 -12.08
N LEU A 196 -0.54 7.30 -11.12
CA LEU A 196 0.89 7.47 -10.90
C LEU A 196 1.75 7.00 -12.09
N ARG A 197 1.25 6.05 -12.88
CA ARG A 197 1.89 5.60 -14.11
C ARG A 197 1.70 6.61 -15.25
N GLU A 198 0.49 7.11 -15.43
CA GLU A 198 0.08 7.89 -16.60
C GLU A 198 0.34 9.40 -16.42
N ASP A 199 0.01 9.93 -15.25
CA ASP A 199 0.12 11.34 -14.87
C ASP A 199 0.63 11.50 -13.42
N PRO A 200 1.92 11.21 -13.15
CA PRO A 200 2.47 11.34 -11.80
C PRO A 200 2.51 12.80 -11.33
N PRO A 201 2.20 13.08 -10.05
CA PRO A 201 2.28 14.44 -9.48
C PRO A 201 3.70 15.00 -9.49
N VAL A 202 4.71 14.12 -9.46
CA VAL A 202 6.11 14.47 -9.65
C VAL A 202 6.58 13.92 -11.00
N ARG A 203 6.57 14.77 -12.02
CA ARG A 203 6.94 14.38 -13.39
C ARG A 203 8.45 14.26 -13.59
N THR A 204 9.21 15.10 -12.91
CA THR A 204 10.69 15.10 -13.00
C THR A 204 11.32 15.28 -11.63
N MET A 205 12.49 14.67 -11.42
CA MET A 205 13.33 14.90 -10.24
C MET A 205 14.70 15.39 -10.67
N ARG A 206 15.28 16.29 -9.88
CA ARG A 206 16.64 16.80 -10.08
C ARG A 206 17.54 16.37 -8.91
N ARG A 207 18.73 15.89 -9.22
CA ARG A 207 19.79 15.49 -8.28
C ARG A 207 21.10 16.16 -8.67
N ILE A 208 22.02 16.25 -7.71
CA ILE A 208 23.42 16.62 -7.95
C ILE A 208 24.30 15.45 -7.50
N ALA A 209 25.36 15.19 -8.27
CA ALA A 209 26.40 14.26 -7.87
C ALA A 209 27.28 14.88 -6.77
N ALA A 210 27.11 14.43 -5.53
CA ALA A 210 27.95 14.85 -4.39
C ALA A 210 29.39 14.32 -4.47
N ARG A 211 29.61 13.30 -5.32
CA ARG A 211 30.91 12.74 -5.71
C ARG A 211 30.76 12.10 -7.08
N ALA A 212 31.88 11.89 -7.78
CA ALA A 212 31.86 11.18 -9.05
C ALA A 212 31.22 9.78 -8.89
N THR A 213 30.37 9.40 -9.85
CA THR A 213 29.67 8.12 -9.85
C THR A 213 29.36 7.65 -11.27
N ARG A 214 28.86 6.42 -11.41
CA ARG A 214 28.47 5.82 -12.68
C ARG A 214 27.04 5.28 -12.62
N VAL A 215 26.16 5.80 -13.48
CA VAL A 215 24.75 5.37 -13.57
C VAL A 215 24.43 4.92 -14.98
N ALA A 216 23.88 3.70 -15.11
CA ALA A 216 23.52 3.10 -16.40
C ALA A 216 24.65 3.17 -17.45
N GLY A 217 25.90 2.95 -17.02
CA GLY A 217 27.08 3.00 -17.88
C GLY A 217 27.65 4.38 -18.16
N ARG A 218 27.02 5.47 -17.69
CA ARG A 218 27.46 6.85 -17.89
C ARG A 218 28.22 7.36 -16.66
N GLU A 219 29.39 7.96 -16.90
CA GLU A 219 30.16 8.65 -15.87
C GLU A 219 29.54 10.01 -15.58
N ILE A 220 29.33 10.29 -14.29
CA ILE A 220 28.75 11.53 -13.79
C ILE A 220 29.78 12.15 -12.85
N ALA A 221 30.27 13.35 -13.20
CA ALA A 221 31.29 14.03 -12.42
C ALA A 221 30.69 14.66 -11.16
N GLU A 222 31.51 14.90 -10.14
CA GLU A 222 31.09 15.67 -8.97
C GLU A 222 30.60 17.07 -9.37
N GLY A 223 29.43 17.45 -8.85
CA GLY A 223 28.73 18.69 -9.16
C GLY A 223 27.86 18.62 -10.41
N ASP A 224 27.92 17.56 -11.21
CA ASP A 224 27.01 17.39 -12.35
C ASP A 224 25.56 17.24 -11.89
N VAL A 225 24.65 17.74 -12.71
CA VAL A 225 23.22 17.66 -12.48
C VAL A 225 22.68 16.40 -13.14
N VAL A 226 21.79 15.69 -12.44
CA VAL A 226 21.05 14.55 -12.98
C VAL A 226 19.57 14.86 -12.98
N ARG A 227 18.96 14.88 -14.17
CA ARG A 227 17.53 15.04 -14.39
C ARG A 227 16.90 13.67 -14.65
N LEU A 228 15.90 13.33 -13.86
CA LEU A 228 15.14 12.09 -13.97
C LEU A 228 13.75 12.41 -14.49
N ASP A 229 13.41 11.95 -15.69
CA ASP A 229 12.07 12.03 -16.26
C ASP A 229 11.23 10.83 -15.80
N LEU A 230 10.51 11.03 -14.70
CA LEU A 230 9.68 9.99 -14.09
C LEU A 230 8.42 9.72 -14.90
N ALA A 231 7.85 10.74 -15.54
CA ALA A 231 6.64 10.60 -16.34
C ALA A 231 6.89 9.69 -17.54
N THR A 232 8.02 9.84 -18.24
CA THR A 232 8.38 8.95 -19.35
C THR A 232 8.78 7.56 -18.84
N ALA A 233 9.57 7.49 -17.77
CA ALA A 233 10.04 6.22 -17.23
C ALA A 233 8.91 5.31 -16.74
N GLN A 234 7.92 5.86 -16.02
CA GLN A 234 6.81 5.08 -15.47
C GLN A 234 5.82 4.64 -16.54
N ARG A 235 5.62 5.37 -17.65
CA ARG A 235 4.73 4.90 -18.73
C ARG A 235 5.14 3.54 -19.32
N ALA A 236 6.43 3.22 -19.28
CA ALA A 236 6.98 1.98 -19.80
C ALA A 236 7.03 0.84 -18.77
N HIS A 237 6.62 1.07 -17.51
CA HIS A 237 6.76 0.07 -16.45
C HIS A 237 5.70 0.23 -15.35
N PRO A 238 5.07 -0.85 -14.88
CA PRO A 238 3.90 -0.72 -14.03
C PRO A 238 4.19 -0.29 -12.58
N VAL A 239 5.40 -0.50 -12.06
CA VAL A 239 5.78 -0.07 -10.71
C VAL A 239 6.01 1.46 -10.66
N PRO A 240 5.37 2.20 -9.74
CA PRO A 240 5.55 3.65 -9.64
C PRO A 240 6.90 4.05 -9.01
N LEU A 241 7.50 5.12 -9.53
CA LEU A 241 8.72 5.78 -9.04
C LEU A 241 8.45 7.09 -8.29
N THR A 242 7.21 7.61 -8.34
CA THR A 242 6.81 8.86 -7.69
C THR A 242 7.16 8.90 -6.20
N PHE A 243 7.00 7.76 -5.53
CA PHE A 243 7.34 7.59 -4.10
C PHE A 243 8.76 7.05 -3.88
N GLY A 244 9.65 7.19 -4.86
CA GLY A 244 10.99 6.61 -4.82
C GLY A 244 11.00 5.13 -5.20
N ALA A 245 12.16 4.51 -5.04
CA ALA A 245 12.39 3.10 -5.32
C ALA A 245 13.36 2.53 -4.28
N PRO A 246 13.31 1.23 -3.95
CA PRO A 246 14.29 0.61 -3.08
C PRO A 246 15.74 0.94 -3.48
N PRO A 247 16.63 1.25 -2.52
CA PRO A 247 16.41 1.20 -1.07
C PRO A 247 15.82 2.49 -0.47
N ARG A 248 15.48 3.50 -1.28
CA ARG A 248 15.00 4.81 -0.81
C ARG A 248 13.55 5.08 -1.23
N VAL A 249 12.63 4.48 -0.49
CA VAL A 249 11.19 4.73 -0.62
C VAL A 249 10.73 5.90 0.27
N CYS A 250 9.67 6.58 -0.15
CA CYS A 250 9.03 7.65 0.61
C CYS A 250 8.30 7.03 1.82
N PRO A 251 8.63 7.43 3.06
CA PRO A 251 8.00 6.87 4.25
C PRO A 251 6.53 7.32 4.39
N GLY A 252 6.15 8.46 3.80
CA GLY A 252 4.79 9.01 3.84
C GLY A 252 3.86 8.50 2.73
N ARG A 253 4.25 7.47 1.96
CA ARG A 253 3.48 6.97 0.81
C ARG A 253 2.05 6.57 1.18
N ALA A 254 1.90 5.75 2.22
CA ALA A 254 0.60 5.27 2.66
C ALA A 254 -0.30 6.42 3.17
N HIS A 255 0.28 7.39 3.86
CA HIS A 255 -0.42 8.58 4.36
C HIS A 255 -0.89 9.49 3.22
N ALA A 256 -0.05 9.72 2.22
CA ALA A 256 -0.41 10.53 1.04
C ALA A 256 -1.55 9.90 0.25
N LEU A 257 -1.52 8.57 0.03
CA LEU A 257 -2.60 7.84 -0.63
C LEU A 257 -3.90 7.92 0.17
N ALA A 258 -3.86 7.68 1.48
CA ALA A 258 -5.04 7.74 2.32
C ALA A 258 -5.68 9.14 2.40
N LEU A 259 -4.85 10.20 2.43
CA LEU A 259 -5.31 11.59 2.31
C LEU A 259 -5.96 11.84 0.95
N ALA A 260 -5.34 11.37 -0.13
CA ALA A 260 -5.90 11.55 -1.47
C ALA A 260 -7.25 10.83 -1.62
N ASP A 261 -7.32 9.57 -1.22
CA ASP A 261 -8.55 8.76 -1.27
C ASP A 261 -9.68 9.38 -0.45
N GLY A 262 -9.38 9.91 0.75
CA GLY A 262 -10.39 10.55 1.59
C GLY A 262 -10.88 11.89 1.02
N LEU A 263 -9.99 12.67 0.40
CA LEU A 263 -10.36 13.91 -0.28
C LEU A 263 -11.24 13.65 -1.51
N LEU A 264 -10.99 12.54 -2.20
CA LEU A 264 -11.75 12.07 -3.36
C LEU A 264 -13.01 11.26 -3.00
N GLN A 265 -13.27 11.03 -1.70
CA GLN A 265 -14.40 10.22 -1.21
C GLN A 265 -14.41 8.78 -1.73
N ARG A 266 -13.23 8.20 -2.00
CA ARG A 266 -13.11 6.81 -2.43
C ARG A 266 -13.52 5.87 -1.30
N PRO A 267 -14.44 4.91 -1.52
CA PRO A 267 -15.06 4.13 -0.45
C PRO A 267 -14.03 3.25 0.26
N LEU A 268 -14.00 3.34 1.59
CA LEU A 268 -13.21 2.47 2.46
C LEU A 268 -14.14 1.49 3.20
N THR A 269 -14.36 0.31 2.62
CA THR A 269 -15.29 -0.70 3.14
C THR A 269 -14.81 -1.30 4.47
N ALA A 270 -15.73 -1.95 5.20
CA ALA A 270 -15.40 -2.57 6.49
C ALA A 270 -14.26 -3.60 6.37
N PHE A 271 -14.22 -4.38 5.29
CA PHE A 271 -13.18 -5.37 5.04
C PHE A 271 -11.85 -4.72 4.59
N ALA A 272 -11.89 -3.70 3.74
CA ALA A 272 -10.69 -2.95 3.35
C ALA A 272 -9.99 -2.36 4.59
N ARG A 273 -10.75 -1.81 5.55
CA ARG A 273 -10.21 -1.27 6.81
C ARG A 273 -9.36 -2.27 7.59
N LEU A 274 -9.70 -3.56 7.58
CA LEU A 274 -8.95 -4.59 8.30
C LEU A 274 -7.49 -4.72 7.82
N HIS A 275 -7.20 -4.29 6.59
CA HIS A 275 -5.86 -4.35 5.99
C HIS A 275 -5.00 -3.11 6.32
N HIS A 276 -5.59 -2.05 6.87
CA HIS A 276 -4.95 -0.74 7.03
C HIS A 276 -4.92 -0.19 8.45
N GLN A 277 -5.65 -0.79 9.40
CA GLN A 277 -5.85 -0.23 10.75
C GLN A 277 -4.97 -0.83 11.85
N ALA A 278 -4.33 -1.97 11.60
CA ALA A 278 -3.60 -2.70 12.61
C ALA A 278 -2.10 -2.71 12.33
N ALA A 279 -1.30 -2.56 13.39
CA ALA A 279 0.14 -2.77 13.34
C ALA A 279 0.50 -4.22 12.96
N THR A 280 -0.41 -5.15 13.20
CA THR A 280 -0.30 -6.57 12.81
C THR A 280 -1.11 -6.87 11.56
N PRO A 281 -0.64 -7.76 10.67
CA PRO A 281 -1.40 -8.20 9.51
C PRO A 281 -2.74 -8.82 9.92
N LEU A 282 -3.74 -8.69 9.06
CA LEU A 282 -4.97 -9.47 9.17
C LEU A 282 -4.64 -10.96 9.00
N LEU A 283 -4.72 -11.72 10.10
CA LEU A 283 -4.71 -13.19 10.03
C LEU A 283 -6.10 -13.66 9.62
N LEU A 284 -6.21 -14.16 8.39
CA LEU A 284 -7.47 -14.58 7.78
C LEU A 284 -7.57 -16.12 7.74
N PRO A 285 -8.29 -16.75 8.67
CA PRO A 285 -8.55 -18.18 8.59
C PRO A 285 -9.53 -18.49 7.45
N ASN A 286 -9.40 -19.68 6.85
CA ASN A 286 -10.25 -20.09 5.74
C ASN A 286 -11.22 -21.20 6.16
N ALA A 287 -12.49 -20.99 5.87
CA ALA A 287 -13.61 -21.88 6.12
C ALA A 287 -14.02 -22.62 4.83
N TRP A 288 -14.76 -23.72 4.98
CA TRP A 288 -15.29 -24.54 3.87
C TRP A 288 -16.80 -24.81 4.02
N ASP A 289 -17.40 -24.40 5.14
CA ASP A 289 -18.82 -24.48 5.43
C ASP A 289 -19.22 -23.37 6.43
N TYR A 290 -20.52 -23.26 6.74
CA TYR A 290 -21.00 -22.28 7.70
C TYR A 290 -20.49 -22.52 9.12
N ALA A 291 -20.46 -23.77 9.58
CA ALA A 291 -20.08 -24.10 10.95
C ALA A 291 -18.63 -23.72 11.26
N SER A 292 -17.70 -23.99 10.34
CA SER A 292 -16.30 -23.58 10.44
C SER A 292 -16.17 -22.07 10.43
N ALA A 293 -16.90 -21.35 9.57
CA ALA A 293 -16.89 -19.89 9.54
C ALA A 293 -17.41 -19.27 10.85
N ALA A 294 -18.58 -19.73 11.32
CA ALA A 294 -19.19 -19.27 12.57
C ALA A 294 -18.30 -19.57 13.79
N ALA A 295 -17.70 -20.76 13.85
CA ALA A 295 -16.77 -21.12 14.91
C ALA A 295 -15.53 -20.21 14.92
N LEU A 296 -14.98 -19.86 13.76
CA LEU A 296 -13.87 -18.91 13.66
C LEU A 296 -14.30 -17.50 14.10
N ALA A 297 -15.46 -17.03 13.63
CA ALA A 297 -16.00 -15.73 14.04
C ALA A 297 -16.23 -15.65 15.56
N ALA A 298 -16.78 -16.70 16.18
CA ALA A 298 -16.99 -16.79 17.62
C ALA A 298 -15.68 -16.74 18.43
N ARG A 299 -14.53 -17.02 17.81
CA ARG A 299 -13.20 -16.87 18.41
C ARG A 299 -12.59 -15.47 18.21
N GLY A 300 -13.34 -14.54 17.63
CA GLY A 300 -12.96 -13.14 17.49
C GLY A 300 -12.18 -12.82 16.20
N PHE A 301 -12.12 -13.73 15.24
CA PHE A 301 -11.56 -13.40 13.92
C PHE A 301 -12.49 -12.40 13.22
N PRO A 302 -12.00 -11.22 12.80
CA PRO A 302 -12.85 -10.15 12.26
C PRO A 302 -13.38 -10.44 10.85
N ALA A 303 -12.79 -11.42 10.16
CA ALA A 303 -13.23 -11.91 8.87
C ALA A 303 -12.74 -13.35 8.64
N VAL A 304 -13.37 -14.05 7.69
CA VAL A 304 -12.96 -15.39 7.23
C VAL A 304 -12.80 -15.42 5.71
N GLY A 305 -11.87 -16.21 5.20
CA GLY A 305 -11.83 -16.56 3.77
C GLY A 305 -12.57 -17.86 3.50
N THR A 306 -12.94 -18.15 2.25
CA THR A 306 -13.20 -19.53 1.83
C THR A 306 -11.92 -20.18 1.28
N THR A 307 -11.93 -21.48 1.06
CA THR A 307 -10.83 -22.19 0.37
C THR A 307 -11.41 -23.09 -0.71
N SER A 308 -10.98 -22.90 -1.96
CA SER A 308 -11.45 -23.68 -3.11
C SER A 308 -11.25 -25.19 -2.91
N LEU A 309 -10.11 -25.62 -2.37
CA LEU A 309 -9.84 -27.03 -2.06
C LEU A 309 -10.88 -27.64 -1.13
N GLY A 310 -11.33 -26.89 -0.11
CA GLY A 310 -12.35 -27.37 0.82
C GLY A 310 -13.70 -27.55 0.13
N VAL A 311 -14.09 -26.60 -0.71
CA VAL A 311 -15.33 -26.65 -1.50
C VAL A 311 -15.31 -27.80 -2.51
N ALA A 312 -14.22 -27.93 -3.26
CA ALA A 312 -14.03 -28.98 -4.26
C ALA A 312 -14.04 -30.37 -3.60
N ALA A 313 -13.27 -30.55 -2.54
CA ALA A 313 -13.20 -31.84 -1.85
C ALA A 313 -14.52 -32.24 -1.18
N ALA A 314 -15.27 -31.28 -0.62
CA ALA A 314 -16.59 -31.53 -0.04
C ALA A 314 -17.64 -31.98 -1.07
N THR A 315 -17.44 -31.63 -2.35
CA THR A 315 -18.33 -31.99 -3.46
C THR A 315 -17.79 -33.12 -4.34
N GLY A 316 -16.61 -33.66 -4.03
CA GLY A 316 -15.96 -34.73 -4.80
C GLY A 316 -15.40 -34.28 -6.15
N LEU A 317 -15.13 -32.98 -6.30
CA LEU A 317 -14.61 -32.38 -7.53
C LEU A 317 -13.11 -32.04 -7.40
N PRO A 318 -12.37 -31.95 -8.52
CA PRO A 318 -11.00 -31.45 -8.52
C PRO A 318 -10.95 -29.95 -8.21
N ASP A 319 -9.97 -29.56 -7.40
CA ASP A 319 -9.65 -28.15 -7.09
C ASP A 319 -8.89 -27.48 -8.24
N GLY A 320 -9.09 -26.18 -8.44
CA GLY A 320 -8.40 -25.39 -9.46
C GLY A 320 -8.79 -25.73 -10.91
N ALA A 321 -9.89 -26.48 -11.11
CA ALA A 321 -10.36 -26.95 -12.40
C ALA A 321 -11.57 -26.17 -12.94
N ALA A 322 -11.91 -25.04 -12.31
CA ALA A 322 -13.12 -24.27 -12.60
C ALA A 322 -14.44 -25.07 -12.48
N ALA A 323 -14.44 -26.17 -11.72
CA ALA A 323 -15.56 -27.11 -11.65
C ALA A 323 -16.59 -26.78 -10.54
N THR A 324 -16.31 -25.78 -9.69
CA THR A 324 -17.00 -25.61 -8.41
C THR A 324 -17.85 -24.34 -8.31
N VAL A 325 -18.21 -23.70 -9.43
CA VAL A 325 -18.96 -22.44 -9.44
C VAL A 325 -20.26 -22.51 -8.62
N ASP A 326 -21.08 -23.53 -8.84
CA ASP A 326 -22.36 -23.71 -8.13
C ASP A 326 -22.15 -23.94 -6.63
N ALA A 327 -21.16 -24.75 -6.27
CA ALA A 327 -20.82 -25.05 -4.89
C ALA A 327 -20.27 -23.82 -4.15
N THR A 328 -19.49 -22.99 -4.85
CA THR A 328 -18.93 -21.73 -4.35
C THR A 328 -20.04 -20.71 -4.08
N LEU A 329 -20.97 -20.55 -5.02
CA LEU A 329 -22.15 -19.69 -4.84
C LEU A 329 -23.05 -20.18 -3.70
N ALA A 330 -23.28 -21.50 -3.60
CA ALA A 330 -24.06 -22.09 -2.52
C ALA A 330 -23.41 -21.83 -1.15
N LEU A 331 -22.08 -21.97 -1.04
CA LEU A 331 -21.35 -21.63 0.18
C LEU A 331 -21.47 -20.14 0.51
N ALA A 332 -21.25 -19.25 -0.47
CA ALA A 332 -21.37 -17.80 -0.26
C ALA A 332 -22.76 -17.40 0.28
N ARG A 333 -23.84 -17.93 -0.31
CA ARG A 333 -25.22 -17.71 0.16
C ARG A 333 -25.45 -18.23 1.58
N SER A 334 -24.80 -19.34 1.95
CA SER A 334 -24.86 -19.88 3.31
C SER A 334 -24.13 -18.95 4.31
N LEU A 335 -22.92 -18.52 3.98
CA LEU A 335 -22.12 -17.61 4.81
C LEU A 335 -22.76 -16.24 4.98
N GLY A 336 -23.45 -15.72 3.94
CA GLY A 336 -24.18 -14.46 3.98
C GLY A 336 -25.30 -14.37 5.02
N ARG A 337 -25.67 -15.49 5.65
CA ARG A 337 -26.64 -15.53 6.76
C ARG A 337 -26.01 -15.14 8.10
N GLY A 338 -24.68 -15.17 8.21
CA GLY A 338 -23.93 -14.82 9.41
C GLY A 338 -23.66 -13.33 9.56
N SER A 339 -23.28 -12.90 10.76
CA SER A 339 -22.97 -11.49 11.09
C SER A 339 -21.49 -11.11 10.91
N PHE A 340 -20.70 -11.96 10.26
CA PHE A 340 -19.25 -11.79 10.08
C PHE A 340 -18.90 -11.47 8.63
N LEU A 341 -17.75 -10.82 8.43
CA LEU A 341 -17.23 -10.55 7.09
C LEU A 341 -16.62 -11.81 6.49
N PHE A 342 -16.86 -12.07 5.20
CA PHE A 342 -16.19 -13.14 4.49
C PHE A 342 -15.69 -12.72 3.10
N THR A 343 -14.62 -13.36 2.62
CA THR A 343 -14.10 -13.21 1.25
C THR A 343 -14.06 -14.57 0.58
N VAL A 344 -14.38 -14.60 -0.72
CA VAL A 344 -14.53 -15.85 -1.47
C VAL A 344 -13.29 -16.14 -2.31
N ASP A 345 -12.75 -17.34 -2.19
CA ASP A 345 -11.79 -17.91 -3.12
C ASP A 345 -12.53 -18.40 -4.37
N ALA A 346 -12.35 -17.69 -5.49
CA ALA A 346 -13.10 -17.92 -6.73
C ALA A 346 -12.22 -18.46 -7.86
N GLU A 347 -11.07 -19.05 -7.53
CA GLU A 347 -10.08 -19.53 -8.52
C GLU A 347 -9.76 -18.42 -9.54
N GLY A 348 -9.68 -18.74 -10.83
CA GLY A 348 -9.52 -17.76 -11.92
C GLY A 348 -10.82 -17.04 -12.34
N GLY A 349 -11.88 -17.12 -11.52
CA GLY A 349 -13.24 -16.64 -11.81
C GLY A 349 -14.11 -17.65 -12.56
N PHE A 350 -13.70 -18.91 -12.63
CA PHE A 350 -14.37 -20.03 -13.33
C PHE A 350 -14.60 -19.86 -14.85
N SER A 351 -14.18 -18.74 -15.44
CA SER A 351 -14.29 -18.47 -16.88
C SER A 351 -13.13 -17.60 -17.36
N ASP A 352 -12.81 -17.69 -18.65
CA ASP A 352 -11.94 -16.73 -19.34
C ASP A 352 -12.73 -15.56 -19.96
N ASP A 353 -14.06 -15.64 -19.99
CA ASP A 353 -14.90 -14.51 -20.35
C ASP A 353 -14.96 -13.50 -19.19
N VAL A 354 -14.44 -12.30 -19.46
CA VAL A 354 -14.39 -11.18 -18.52
C VAL A 354 -15.77 -10.77 -18.00
N ALA A 355 -16.82 -10.86 -18.84
CA ALA A 355 -18.17 -10.50 -18.45
C ALA A 355 -18.80 -11.54 -17.51
N GLU A 356 -18.52 -12.82 -17.73
CA GLU A 356 -18.98 -13.90 -16.83
C GLU A 356 -18.33 -13.78 -15.45
N VAL A 357 -17.03 -13.47 -15.39
CA VAL A 357 -16.32 -13.24 -14.12
C VAL A 357 -16.90 -12.04 -13.36
N ALA A 358 -17.25 -10.95 -14.07
CA ALA A 358 -17.89 -9.80 -13.47
C ALA A 358 -19.31 -10.12 -12.95
N ALA A 359 -20.09 -10.90 -13.69
CA ALA A 359 -21.42 -11.35 -13.26
C ALA A 359 -21.35 -12.22 -12.01
N LEU A 360 -20.41 -13.16 -11.95
CA LEU A 360 -20.17 -13.98 -10.76
C LEU A 360 -19.81 -13.12 -9.55
N ALA A 361 -18.92 -12.13 -9.72
CA ALA A 361 -18.54 -11.25 -8.63
C ALA A 361 -19.73 -10.45 -8.08
N HIS A 362 -20.67 -10.07 -8.96
CA HIS A 362 -21.93 -9.44 -8.55
C HIS A 362 -22.80 -10.40 -7.71
N GLU A 363 -22.98 -11.65 -8.15
CA GLU A 363 -23.73 -12.65 -7.39
C GLU A 363 -23.11 -12.95 -6.02
N LEU A 364 -21.78 -13.02 -5.95
CA LEU A 364 -21.06 -13.22 -4.68
C LEU A 364 -21.25 -12.02 -3.75
N TYR A 365 -21.22 -10.80 -4.28
CA TYR A 365 -21.47 -9.59 -3.50
C TYR A 365 -22.92 -9.53 -2.99
N ASP A 366 -23.91 -9.86 -3.82
CA ASP A 366 -25.32 -9.96 -3.42
C ASP A 366 -25.54 -11.03 -2.34
N ALA A 367 -24.73 -12.10 -2.35
CA ALA A 367 -24.69 -13.11 -1.29
C ALA A 367 -23.99 -12.62 0.00
N GLY A 368 -23.47 -11.40 0.04
CA GLY A 368 -22.85 -10.78 1.21
C GLY A 368 -21.32 -10.86 1.26
N ALA A 369 -20.65 -11.33 0.19
CA ALA A 369 -19.19 -11.39 0.16
C ALA A 369 -18.58 -9.98 0.23
N ALA A 370 -17.66 -9.79 1.16
CA ALA A 370 -16.93 -8.53 1.31
C ALA A 370 -15.67 -8.44 0.42
N GLY A 371 -15.26 -9.57 -0.16
CA GLY A 371 -14.14 -9.63 -1.09
C GLY A 371 -14.10 -10.92 -1.90
N ILE A 372 -13.21 -10.94 -2.88
CA ILE A 372 -12.95 -12.06 -3.79
C ILE A 372 -11.44 -12.21 -4.00
N ASN A 373 -10.94 -13.45 -3.99
CA ASN A 373 -9.63 -13.79 -4.53
C ASN A 373 -9.81 -14.26 -5.97
N LEU A 374 -9.04 -13.69 -6.89
CA LEU A 374 -8.96 -14.12 -8.29
C LEU A 374 -7.52 -14.46 -8.61
N GLU A 375 -7.27 -15.61 -9.23
CA GLU A 375 -5.91 -16.06 -9.57
C GLU A 375 -5.63 -16.12 -11.08
N ASP A 376 -4.35 -15.98 -11.43
CA ASP A 376 -3.89 -16.19 -12.79
C ASP A 376 -3.36 -17.62 -13.04
N GLY A 377 -3.32 -18.48 -12.02
CA GLY A 377 -3.01 -19.89 -12.16
C GLY A 377 -4.06 -20.65 -12.97
N ARG A 378 -3.62 -21.62 -13.77
CA ARG A 378 -4.50 -22.48 -14.59
C ARG A 378 -4.32 -23.95 -14.23
N ALA A 379 -5.37 -24.74 -14.44
CA ALA A 379 -5.39 -26.19 -14.16
C ALA A 379 -4.28 -26.99 -14.87
N ASP A 380 -3.77 -26.48 -16.00
CA ASP A 380 -2.68 -27.09 -16.77
C ASP A 380 -1.28 -26.74 -16.23
N GLY A 381 -1.20 -26.03 -15.10
CA GLY A 381 0.06 -25.59 -14.48
C GLY A 381 0.73 -24.41 -15.17
N THR A 382 -0.01 -23.69 -16.03
CA THR A 382 0.43 -22.43 -16.65
C THR A 382 -0.19 -21.21 -15.95
N LEU A 383 0.24 -20.02 -16.37
CA LEU A 383 -0.34 -18.75 -15.95
C LEU A 383 -1.15 -18.15 -17.09
N ALA A 384 -2.29 -17.56 -16.78
CA ALA A 384 -3.05 -16.74 -17.71
C ALA A 384 -2.21 -15.53 -18.18
N PRO A 385 -2.48 -15.02 -19.39
CA PRO A 385 -1.92 -13.75 -19.84
C PRO A 385 -2.22 -12.63 -18.83
N VAL A 386 -1.23 -11.78 -18.57
CA VAL A 386 -1.33 -10.69 -17.58
C VAL A 386 -2.49 -9.76 -17.94
N GLU A 387 -2.67 -9.47 -19.22
CA GLU A 387 -3.70 -8.60 -19.76
C GLU A 387 -5.10 -9.19 -19.53
N LEU A 388 -5.25 -10.50 -19.65
CA LEU A 388 -6.52 -11.18 -19.41
C LEU A 388 -6.89 -11.11 -17.92
N HIS A 389 -5.95 -11.42 -17.03
CA HIS A 389 -6.22 -11.36 -15.59
C HIS A 389 -6.49 -9.92 -15.12
N ALA A 390 -5.72 -8.95 -15.63
CA ALA A 390 -5.98 -7.52 -15.40
C ALA A 390 -7.38 -7.10 -15.91
N ALA A 391 -7.80 -7.57 -17.09
CA ALA A 391 -9.14 -7.28 -17.62
C ALA A 391 -10.26 -7.84 -16.72
N LYS A 392 -10.10 -9.06 -16.19
CA LYS A 392 -11.03 -9.65 -15.22
C LYS A 392 -11.14 -8.79 -13.95
N ILE A 393 -10.01 -8.38 -13.37
CA ILE A 393 -9.98 -7.50 -12.19
C ILE A 393 -10.72 -6.18 -12.47
N ALA A 394 -10.39 -5.52 -13.58
CA ALA A 394 -11.00 -4.24 -13.94
C ALA A 394 -12.51 -4.37 -14.14
N ALA A 395 -12.99 -5.44 -14.77
CA ALA A 395 -14.41 -5.68 -14.96
C ALA A 395 -15.15 -5.93 -13.64
N VAL A 396 -14.54 -6.69 -12.72
CA VAL A 396 -15.09 -6.89 -11.37
C VAL A 396 -15.16 -5.57 -10.61
N LYS A 397 -14.10 -4.74 -10.64
CA LYS A 397 -14.11 -3.43 -9.97
C LYS A 397 -15.11 -2.45 -10.58
N ALA A 398 -15.31 -2.50 -11.90
CA ALA A 398 -16.34 -1.69 -12.56
C ALA A 398 -17.75 -2.14 -12.19
N ALA A 399 -18.00 -3.45 -12.14
CA ALA A 399 -19.31 -4.02 -11.80
C ALA A 399 -19.66 -3.86 -10.31
N VAL A 400 -18.67 -4.01 -9.42
CA VAL A 400 -18.86 -3.97 -7.97
C VAL A 400 -17.72 -3.21 -7.27
N PRO A 401 -17.71 -1.86 -7.30
CA PRO A 401 -16.61 -1.06 -6.73
C PRO A 401 -16.33 -1.33 -5.24
N ALA A 402 -17.36 -1.74 -4.48
CA ALA A 402 -17.27 -2.03 -3.06
C ALA A 402 -16.71 -3.42 -2.73
N LEU A 403 -16.63 -4.35 -3.70
CA LEU A 403 -16.05 -5.67 -3.48
C LEU A 403 -14.52 -5.55 -3.45
N PHE A 404 -13.90 -6.06 -2.39
CA PHE A 404 -12.43 -6.09 -2.27
C PHE A 404 -11.85 -7.17 -3.18
N VAL A 405 -11.09 -6.80 -4.20
CA VAL A 405 -10.43 -7.75 -5.11
C VAL A 405 -9.00 -7.99 -4.65
N ASN A 406 -8.73 -9.23 -4.25
CA ASN A 406 -7.40 -9.70 -3.88
C ASN A 406 -6.80 -10.49 -5.06
N ALA A 407 -6.00 -9.82 -5.88
CA ALA A 407 -5.43 -10.40 -7.09
C ALA A 407 -4.26 -11.34 -6.75
N ARG A 408 -4.43 -12.63 -7.06
CA ARG A 408 -3.48 -13.71 -6.77
C ARG A 408 -2.63 -13.99 -8.01
N THR A 409 -1.32 -14.05 -7.82
CA THR A 409 -0.39 -14.53 -8.84
C THR A 409 0.22 -15.86 -8.41
N ASP A 410 0.16 -16.85 -9.27
CA ASP A 410 0.60 -18.23 -8.97
C ASP A 410 2.03 -18.52 -9.39
N THR A 411 2.82 -17.47 -9.67
CA THR A 411 4.22 -17.57 -10.06
C THR A 411 5.05 -18.43 -9.10
N HIS A 412 4.98 -18.14 -7.80
CA HIS A 412 5.69 -18.93 -6.78
C HIS A 412 4.99 -20.24 -6.42
N TRP A 413 3.66 -20.30 -6.51
CA TRP A 413 2.91 -21.53 -6.24
C TRP A 413 3.23 -22.63 -7.27
N LEU A 414 3.39 -22.23 -8.54
CA LEU A 414 3.74 -23.11 -9.65
C LEU A 414 5.26 -23.22 -9.89
N GLY A 415 6.08 -22.41 -9.21
CA GLY A 415 7.53 -22.33 -9.43
C GLY A 415 7.91 -21.87 -10.84
N ARG A 416 7.16 -20.90 -11.39
CA ARG A 416 7.28 -20.41 -12.77
C ARG A 416 7.21 -18.89 -12.83
N GLN A 417 8.06 -18.30 -13.67
CA GLN A 417 8.05 -16.84 -13.92
C GLN A 417 8.11 -16.01 -12.62
N GLU A 418 8.84 -16.50 -11.61
CA GLU A 418 8.95 -15.81 -10.32
C GLU A 418 9.52 -14.40 -10.45
N ASP A 419 10.38 -14.19 -11.45
CA ASP A 419 10.94 -12.90 -11.83
C ASP A 419 9.90 -11.90 -12.39
N GLU A 420 8.76 -12.40 -12.88
CA GLU A 420 7.65 -11.56 -13.36
C GLU A 420 6.67 -11.13 -12.26
N THR A 421 6.75 -11.73 -11.06
CA THR A 421 5.79 -11.52 -9.95
C THR A 421 5.50 -10.05 -9.71
N ALA A 422 6.53 -9.21 -9.56
CA ALA A 422 6.35 -7.79 -9.29
C ALA A 422 5.65 -7.04 -10.44
N ALA A 423 5.94 -7.40 -11.69
CA ALA A 423 5.35 -6.75 -12.86
C ALA A 423 3.86 -7.15 -13.04
N ARG A 424 3.53 -8.42 -12.77
CA ARG A 424 2.15 -8.93 -12.76
C ARG A 424 1.31 -8.21 -11.71
N LEU A 425 1.78 -8.21 -10.46
CA LEU A 425 1.07 -7.55 -9.36
C LEU A 425 0.86 -6.06 -9.59
N ALA A 426 1.86 -5.35 -10.12
CA ALA A 426 1.72 -3.93 -10.45
C ALA A 426 0.70 -3.69 -11.58
N SER A 427 0.58 -4.62 -12.53
CA SER A 427 -0.47 -4.57 -13.57
C SER A 427 -1.86 -4.81 -12.97
N TYR A 428 -1.98 -5.74 -12.02
CA TYR A 428 -3.23 -6.03 -11.30
C TYR A 428 -3.67 -4.87 -10.40
N GLU A 429 -2.71 -4.20 -9.75
CA GLU A 429 -2.94 -2.98 -8.98
C GLU A 429 -3.50 -1.85 -9.87
N GLN A 430 -2.98 -1.68 -11.08
CA GLN A 430 -3.48 -0.70 -12.05
C GLN A 430 -4.85 -1.04 -12.62
N ALA A 431 -5.18 -2.33 -12.67
CA ALA A 431 -6.52 -2.81 -13.01
C ALA A 431 -7.53 -2.56 -11.87
N GLY A 432 -7.06 -2.19 -10.67
CA GLY A 432 -7.90 -1.83 -9.53
C GLY A 432 -7.96 -2.87 -8.42
N ALA A 433 -7.06 -3.86 -8.39
CA ALA A 433 -6.95 -4.78 -7.27
C ALA A 433 -6.76 -4.00 -5.96
N ASP A 434 -7.55 -4.30 -4.94
CA ASP A 434 -7.50 -3.65 -3.62
C ASP A 434 -6.41 -4.29 -2.72
N GLY A 435 -5.97 -5.49 -3.07
CA GLY A 435 -4.87 -6.23 -2.44
C GLY A 435 -4.28 -7.23 -3.42
N VAL A 436 -3.10 -7.75 -3.09
CA VAL A 436 -2.41 -8.75 -3.93
C VAL A 436 -1.95 -9.94 -3.11
N PHE A 437 -1.90 -11.12 -3.73
CA PHE A 437 -1.60 -12.39 -3.06
C PHE A 437 -0.54 -13.20 -3.80
N VAL A 438 0.51 -13.60 -3.09
CA VAL A 438 1.59 -14.44 -3.62
C VAL A 438 1.75 -15.71 -2.77
N PRO A 439 0.95 -16.76 -3.00
CA PRO A 439 1.17 -18.05 -2.34
C PRO A 439 2.49 -18.68 -2.78
N GLY A 440 3.16 -19.37 -1.86
CA GLY A 440 4.46 -20.01 -2.11
C GLY A 440 5.67 -19.10 -1.86
N LEU A 441 5.51 -17.77 -1.83
CA LEU A 441 6.58 -16.85 -1.45
C LEU A 441 6.83 -16.89 0.06
N SER A 442 8.01 -17.37 0.46
CA SER A 442 8.45 -17.41 1.86
C SER A 442 9.78 -16.71 2.13
N ASP A 443 10.45 -16.22 1.09
CA ASP A 443 11.73 -15.52 1.19
C ASP A 443 11.55 -14.09 1.75
N PRO A 444 12.18 -13.72 2.89
CA PRO A 444 12.04 -12.40 3.48
C PRO A 444 12.46 -11.25 2.56
N ASP A 445 13.51 -11.41 1.76
CA ASP A 445 14.01 -10.37 0.87
C ASP A 445 13.02 -10.11 -0.28
N GLY A 446 12.47 -11.18 -0.88
CA GLY A 446 11.40 -11.11 -1.86
C GLY A 446 10.13 -10.43 -1.30
N ILE A 447 9.72 -10.78 -0.08
CA ILE A 447 8.57 -10.17 0.60
C ILE A 447 8.82 -8.67 0.84
N ALA A 448 9.98 -8.30 1.40
CA ALA A 448 10.34 -6.90 1.63
C ALA A 448 10.39 -6.08 0.34
N SER A 449 10.90 -6.68 -0.74
CA SER A 449 10.95 -6.05 -2.06
C SER A 449 9.54 -5.74 -2.59
N LEU A 450 8.61 -6.70 -2.48
CA LEU A 450 7.24 -6.52 -2.91
C LEU A 450 6.49 -5.48 -2.07
N THR A 451 6.57 -5.54 -0.74
CA THR A 451 5.91 -4.55 0.14
C THR A 451 6.46 -3.14 -0.06
N ALA A 452 7.75 -3.01 -0.39
CA ALA A 452 8.35 -1.74 -0.75
C ALA A 452 7.90 -1.22 -2.12
N ALA A 453 7.49 -2.08 -3.06
CA ALA A 453 7.09 -1.68 -4.42
C ALA A 453 5.59 -1.41 -4.56
N LEU A 454 4.74 -2.23 -3.94
CA LEU A 454 3.29 -2.22 -4.09
C LEU A 454 2.64 -1.08 -3.28
N LEU A 455 1.54 -0.53 -3.79
CA LEU A 455 0.73 0.44 -3.05
C LEU A 455 -0.39 -0.22 -2.25
N VAL A 456 -0.79 -1.42 -2.65
CA VAL A 456 -1.88 -2.19 -2.03
C VAL A 456 -1.35 -3.26 -1.05
N PRO A 457 -2.16 -3.67 -0.06
CA PRO A 457 -1.85 -4.75 0.89
C PRO A 457 -1.35 -6.04 0.22
N LEU A 458 -0.18 -6.52 0.66
CA LEU A 458 0.31 -7.86 0.32
C LEU A 458 -0.29 -8.90 1.27
N ASN A 459 -0.86 -9.96 0.67
CA ASN A 459 -1.28 -11.20 1.30
C ASN A 459 -0.22 -12.29 1.08
N ILE A 460 0.12 -13.02 2.14
CA ILE A 460 1.00 -14.20 2.10
C ILE A 460 0.25 -15.42 2.63
N LEU A 461 0.48 -16.58 2.02
CA LEU A 461 -0.07 -17.84 2.52
C LEU A 461 0.82 -18.35 3.65
N TYR A 462 0.24 -18.56 4.83
CA TYR A 462 0.97 -19.13 5.96
C TYR A 462 1.48 -20.54 5.64
N THR A 463 2.75 -20.79 5.94
CA THR A 463 3.35 -22.12 5.91
C THR A 463 4.08 -22.39 7.24
N PRO A 464 4.05 -23.63 7.78
CA PRO A 464 4.72 -23.94 9.04
C PRO A 464 6.24 -23.75 9.02
N THR A 465 6.86 -23.75 7.84
CA THR A 465 8.31 -23.59 7.63
C THR A 465 8.69 -22.18 7.17
N GLY A 466 7.71 -21.30 6.99
CA GLY A 466 7.92 -19.92 6.55
C GLY A 466 8.08 -18.94 7.71
N PRO A 467 8.17 -17.63 7.40
CA PRO A 467 8.24 -16.60 8.42
C PRO A 467 7.01 -16.60 9.33
N THR A 468 7.23 -16.27 10.60
CA THR A 468 6.17 -16.07 11.60
C THR A 468 5.31 -14.86 11.27
N LEU A 469 4.12 -14.77 11.87
CA LEU A 469 3.24 -13.61 11.69
C LEU A 469 3.92 -12.29 12.09
N ALA A 470 4.76 -12.31 13.13
CA ALA A 470 5.52 -11.15 13.59
C ALA A 470 6.60 -10.73 12.59
N GLU A 471 7.31 -11.69 11.99
CA GLU A 471 8.29 -11.39 10.93
C GLU A 471 7.61 -10.85 9.68
N LEU A 472 6.48 -11.45 9.25
CA LEU A 472 5.68 -10.93 8.13
C LEU A 472 5.19 -9.50 8.40
N ALA A 473 4.75 -9.20 9.63
CA ALA A 473 4.35 -7.86 10.05
C ALA A 473 5.50 -6.86 9.89
N ALA A 474 6.70 -7.22 10.36
CA ALA A 474 7.91 -6.39 10.27
C ALA A 474 8.34 -6.15 8.81
N LEU A 475 8.07 -7.09 7.91
CA LEU A 475 8.32 -6.96 6.48
C LEU A 475 7.26 -6.13 5.74
N GLY A 476 6.21 -5.67 6.43
CA GLY A 476 5.18 -4.83 5.83
C GLY A 476 3.99 -5.60 5.25
N VAL A 477 3.88 -6.91 5.48
CA VAL A 477 2.71 -7.70 5.09
C VAL A 477 1.47 -7.20 5.84
N ARG A 478 0.31 -7.23 5.17
CA ARG A 478 -0.96 -6.70 5.72
C ARG A 478 -2.07 -7.73 5.79
N ARG A 479 -1.92 -8.87 5.11
CA ARG A 479 -2.80 -10.04 5.25
C ARG A 479 -1.99 -11.33 5.25
N VAL A 480 -2.40 -12.28 6.08
CA VAL A 480 -1.87 -13.65 6.06
C VAL A 480 -3.05 -14.60 6.02
N SER A 481 -3.17 -15.36 4.93
CA SER A 481 -4.25 -16.34 4.75
C SER A 481 -3.78 -17.73 5.17
N LEU A 482 -4.68 -18.60 5.64
CA LEU A 482 -4.35 -19.98 6.02
C LEU A 482 -4.61 -21.01 4.91
N GLY A 483 -5.32 -20.61 3.86
CA GLY A 483 -5.73 -21.47 2.75
C GLY A 483 -6.37 -22.77 3.23
N SER A 484 -6.07 -23.87 2.58
CA SER A 484 -6.64 -25.18 2.92
C SER A 484 -6.10 -25.82 4.20
N LEU A 485 -5.20 -25.14 4.94
CA LEU A 485 -4.56 -25.73 6.13
C LEU A 485 -5.58 -26.22 7.16
N LEU A 486 -6.57 -25.39 7.48
CA LEU A 486 -7.57 -25.73 8.50
C LEU A 486 -8.44 -26.92 8.07
N TYR A 487 -8.87 -26.94 6.79
CA TYR A 487 -9.61 -28.06 6.23
C TYR A 487 -8.82 -29.37 6.32
N ARG A 488 -7.56 -29.37 5.87
CA ARG A 488 -6.69 -30.55 5.91
C ARG A 488 -6.43 -31.02 7.34
N ARG A 489 -6.31 -30.10 8.30
CA ARG A 489 -6.16 -30.42 9.73
C ARG A 489 -7.43 -31.06 10.30
N ALA A 490 -8.61 -30.52 9.98
CA ALA A 490 -9.89 -31.08 10.40
C ALA A 490 -10.11 -32.49 9.81
N LEU A 491 -9.81 -32.67 8.52
CA LEU A 491 -9.89 -33.98 7.87
C LEU A 491 -8.94 -35.00 8.51
N ALA A 492 -7.69 -34.60 8.77
CA ALA A 492 -6.73 -35.47 9.46
C ALA A 492 -7.23 -35.85 10.86
N ALA A 493 -7.73 -34.89 11.64
CA ALA A 493 -8.25 -35.15 12.98
C ALA A 493 -9.44 -36.13 12.96
N ALA A 494 -10.39 -35.95 12.03
CA ALA A 494 -11.53 -36.83 11.88
C ALA A 494 -11.09 -38.28 11.56
N VAL A 495 -10.17 -38.45 10.60
CA VAL A 495 -9.65 -39.77 10.22
C VAL A 495 -8.83 -40.39 11.36
N THR A 496 -8.00 -39.62 12.05
CA THR A 496 -7.22 -40.09 13.21
C THR A 496 -8.14 -40.56 14.33
N ALA A 497 -9.20 -39.82 14.65
CA ALA A 497 -10.17 -40.22 15.67
C ALA A 497 -10.87 -41.54 15.28
N ALA A 498 -11.36 -41.65 14.05
CA ALA A 498 -12.02 -42.86 13.56
C ALA A 498 -11.11 -44.09 13.60
N THR A 499 -9.85 -43.94 13.17
CA THR A 499 -8.86 -45.02 13.20
C THR A 499 -8.43 -45.38 14.61
N ALA A 500 -8.29 -44.41 15.52
CA ALA A 500 -8.01 -44.68 16.93
C ALA A 500 -9.12 -45.52 17.58
N VAL A 501 -10.39 -45.16 17.36
CA VAL A 501 -11.54 -45.93 17.86
C VAL A 501 -11.55 -47.35 17.29
N ARG A 502 -11.35 -47.50 15.98
CA ARG A 502 -11.28 -48.83 15.32
C ARG A 502 -10.18 -49.69 15.93
N ASP A 503 -9.03 -49.09 16.25
CA ASP A 503 -7.84 -49.80 16.73
C ASP A 503 -7.79 -49.90 18.27
N GLY A 504 -8.81 -49.44 19.00
CA GLY A 504 -8.85 -49.46 20.47
C GLY A 504 -7.85 -48.51 21.15
N ARG A 505 -7.42 -47.45 20.47
CA ARG A 505 -6.49 -46.43 20.97
C ARG A 505 -7.25 -45.20 21.54
N PRO A 506 -6.68 -44.46 22.50
CA PRO A 506 -7.25 -43.22 23.00
C PRO A 506 -7.41 -42.14 21.91
N THR A 507 -8.38 -41.23 22.13
CA THR A 507 -8.62 -40.05 21.29
C THR A 507 -8.32 -38.78 22.09
N ASP A 508 -7.26 -38.06 21.72
CA ASP A 508 -6.73 -36.96 22.54
C ASP A 508 -7.32 -35.57 22.20
N LEU A 509 -8.06 -35.45 21.10
CA LEU A 509 -8.72 -34.20 20.72
C LEU A 509 -10.14 -34.14 21.27
N THR A 510 -10.41 -33.14 22.11
CA THR A 510 -11.77 -32.90 22.63
C THR A 510 -12.66 -32.37 21.51
N ALA A 511 -13.75 -33.08 21.22
CA ALA A 511 -14.76 -32.62 20.27
C ALA A 511 -15.67 -31.56 20.91
N PRO A 512 -16.16 -30.57 20.14
CA PRO A 512 -17.24 -29.72 20.63
C PRO A 512 -18.46 -30.57 20.94
N SER A 513 -19.16 -30.22 22.01
CA SER A 513 -20.43 -30.83 22.37
C SER A 513 -21.51 -30.55 21.33
N TYR A 514 -22.55 -31.38 21.33
CA TYR A 514 -23.70 -31.20 20.43
C TYR A 514 -24.34 -29.82 20.57
N ALA A 515 -24.50 -29.34 21.82
CA ALA A 515 -25.06 -28.02 22.11
C ALA A 515 -24.19 -26.88 21.57
N GLU A 516 -22.86 -26.98 21.73
CA GLU A 516 -21.93 -25.98 21.18
C GLU A 516 -22.02 -25.88 19.65
N VAL A 517 -22.15 -27.02 18.95
CA VAL A 517 -22.31 -27.02 17.48
C VAL A 517 -23.66 -26.45 17.06
N GLN A 518 -24.75 -26.79 17.76
CA GLN A 518 -26.07 -26.24 17.46
C GLN A 518 -26.13 -24.72 17.66
N ALA A 519 -25.51 -24.21 18.72
CA ALA A 519 -25.47 -22.79 19.03
C ALA A 519 -24.78 -21.94 17.94
N LEU A 520 -23.92 -22.53 17.10
CA LEU A 520 -23.30 -21.80 15.98
C LEU A 520 -24.29 -21.38 14.90
N ALA A 521 -25.43 -22.08 14.78
CA ALA A 521 -26.48 -21.80 13.80
C ALA A 521 -27.57 -20.87 14.35
N GLU A 522 -27.50 -20.51 15.63
CA GLU A 522 -28.42 -19.55 16.24
C GLU A 522 -27.99 -18.12 15.84
N PRO A 523 -28.94 -17.24 15.46
CA PRO A 523 -28.66 -15.91 14.93
C PRO A 523 -28.12 -14.89 15.94
#